data_AF-A0A2S9YYA4-F1
#
_entry.id   AF-A0A2S9YYA4-F1
#
_cell.length_a   1.000
_cell.length_b   1.000
_cell.length_c   1.000
_cell.angle_alpha   90.00
_cell.angle_beta   90.00
_cell.angle_gamma   90.00
#
_symmetry.space_group_name_H-M   'P 1'
#
loop_
_entity.id
_entity.type
_entity.pdbx_description
1 polymer ?
#
loop_
_entity_poly.entity_id
_entity_poly.type
_entity_poly.pdbx_seq_one_letter_code
_entity_poly.pdbx_strand_id
1 'polypeptide(L)'
;MTTARAPSTPSHALGQLLTGAILGALLTVGGFALAGKLKPPGEPDALVALAQTVDTTDKQVDVMLARGDIAGAISALEQLRAIKWPGRDRGGDACVQLRHDAFGRLLRLRLDNPQVDAKTPQQLLDLAEQGLGREWELLDPNPFTAHLLSLRGEVLEQLGRDDDALLIYQQALDMNRDLLDEVMEGSR
;
A
#
# COMPACT_ATOMS: atom_id res chain seq x y z
N MET A 1 -34.97 35.70 -22.44
CA MET A 1 -34.64 35.48 -21.01
C MET A 1 -33.95 34.14 -20.91
N THR A 2 -32.64 34.19 -20.69
CA THR A 2 -31.70 33.06 -20.82
C THR A 2 -31.40 32.54 -19.42
N THR A 3 -31.79 31.32 -19.10
CA THR A 3 -31.41 30.66 -17.85
C THR A 3 -30.37 29.58 -18.13
N ALA A 4 -29.12 29.89 -17.78
CA ALA A 4 -28.00 28.97 -17.83
C ALA A 4 -28.17 27.88 -16.76
N ARG A 5 -28.03 26.61 -17.17
CA ARG A 5 -27.99 25.44 -16.29
C ARG A 5 -26.53 25.18 -15.89
N ALA A 6 -26.24 25.26 -14.60
CA ALA A 6 -24.91 25.00 -14.05
C ALA A 6 -24.54 23.51 -14.13
N PRO A 7 -23.24 23.16 -14.22
CA PRO A 7 -22.76 21.79 -14.28
C PRO A 7 -22.84 21.11 -12.91
N SER A 8 -23.29 19.85 -12.89
CA SER A 8 -23.27 18.96 -11.73
C SER A 8 -21.87 18.41 -11.51
N THR A 9 -21.29 18.68 -10.34
CA THR A 9 -20.02 18.13 -9.85
C THR A 9 -20.15 16.62 -9.56
N PRO A 10 -19.15 15.78 -9.89
CA PRO A 10 -19.14 14.38 -9.47
C PRO A 10 -18.76 14.23 -7.99
N SER A 11 -19.39 13.26 -7.35
CA SER A 11 -19.19 12.84 -5.97
C SER A 11 -17.79 12.25 -5.73
N HIS A 12 -16.87 13.04 -5.19
CA HIS A 12 -15.62 12.55 -4.60
C HIS A 12 -15.84 12.32 -3.11
N ALA A 13 -16.27 11.11 -2.71
CA ALA A 13 -16.45 10.77 -1.30
C ALA A 13 -16.08 9.32 -0.95
N LEU A 14 -15.23 8.65 -1.74
CA LEU A 14 -14.82 7.25 -1.45
C LEU A 14 -13.34 7.10 -1.07
N GLY A 15 -12.48 8.09 -1.32
CA GLY A 15 -11.02 7.98 -1.11
C GLY A 15 -10.50 8.46 0.26
N GLN A 16 -11.33 9.13 1.09
CA GLN A 16 -10.86 9.77 2.33
C GLN A 16 -10.98 8.89 3.59
N LEU A 17 -11.56 7.70 3.48
CA LEU A 17 -11.86 6.86 4.65
C LEU A 17 -10.70 5.95 5.09
N LEU A 18 -9.69 5.68 4.25
CA LEU A 18 -8.64 4.72 4.60
C LEU A 18 -7.41 5.35 5.27
N THR A 19 -7.00 6.56 4.89
CA THR A 19 -5.79 7.20 5.44
C THR A 19 -6.00 7.75 6.86
N GLY A 20 -7.20 8.28 7.15
CA GLY A 20 -7.54 8.78 8.48
C GLY A 20 -7.63 7.68 9.55
N ALA A 21 -7.99 6.46 9.14
CA ALA A 21 -8.07 5.31 10.04
C ALA A 21 -6.68 4.84 10.49
N ILE A 22 -5.66 4.89 9.62
CA ILE A 22 -4.29 4.46 9.94
C ILE A 22 -3.62 5.44 10.92
N LEU A 23 -3.79 6.75 10.72
CA LEU A 23 -3.23 7.75 11.66
C LEU A 23 -4.01 7.81 12.98
N GLY A 24 -5.33 7.64 12.94
CA GLY A 24 -6.16 7.51 14.15
C GLY A 24 -5.81 6.25 14.97
N ALA A 25 -5.59 5.13 14.27
CA ALA A 25 -5.12 3.86 14.84
C ALA A 25 -3.70 3.96 15.42
N LEU A 26 -2.80 4.67 14.73
CA LEU A 26 -1.43 4.89 15.19
C LEU A 26 -1.34 5.93 16.31
N LEU A 27 -2.22 6.93 16.40
CA LEU A 27 -2.26 7.84 17.56
C LEU A 27 -2.87 7.18 18.81
N THR A 28 -3.65 6.12 18.63
CA THR A 28 -3.89 5.12 19.67
C THR A 28 -2.77 4.08 19.70
N VAL A 29 -1.50 4.47 19.90
CA VAL A 29 -0.38 3.52 20.16
C VAL A 29 -0.70 2.56 21.32
N GLY A 30 -1.68 2.88 22.18
CA GLY A 30 -2.22 1.96 23.19
C GLY A 30 -3.35 1.02 22.75
N GLY A 31 -4.00 1.22 21.59
CA GLY A 31 -5.21 0.50 21.18
C GLY A 31 -4.96 -0.80 20.42
N PHE A 32 -4.03 -0.82 19.47
CA PHE A 32 -3.73 -2.04 18.70
C PHE A 32 -2.79 -3.02 19.43
N ALA A 33 -1.99 -2.53 20.38
CA ALA A 33 -1.22 -3.39 21.28
C ALA A 33 -2.13 -4.19 22.25
N LEU A 34 -3.37 -3.74 22.48
CA LEU A 34 -4.32 -4.43 23.37
C LEU A 34 -5.00 -5.65 22.73
N ALA A 35 -4.96 -5.80 21.40
CA ALA A 35 -5.52 -6.98 20.71
C ALA A 35 -4.48 -8.09 20.44
N GLY A 36 -3.19 -7.85 20.73
CA GLY A 36 -2.14 -8.88 20.65
C GLY A 36 -1.77 -9.38 19.24
N LYS A 37 -2.34 -8.81 18.16
CA LYS A 37 -2.16 -9.30 16.78
C LYS A 37 -0.89 -8.82 16.08
N LEU A 38 -0.37 -7.65 16.44
CA LEU A 38 0.82 -7.10 15.79
C LEU A 38 2.02 -7.16 16.72
N LYS A 39 3.16 -7.58 16.18
CA LYS A 39 4.44 -7.40 16.87
C LYS A 39 4.68 -5.89 17.07
N PRO A 40 4.82 -5.43 18.32
CA PRO A 40 5.03 -4.02 18.60
C PRO A 40 6.40 -3.55 18.11
N PRO A 41 6.57 -2.25 17.81
CA PRO A 41 7.87 -1.70 17.45
C PRO A 41 8.84 -1.75 18.64
N GLY A 42 10.09 -2.12 18.37
CA GLY A 42 11.19 -1.93 19.33
C GLY A 42 11.56 -0.45 19.51
N GLU A 43 11.27 0.38 18.50
CA GLU A 43 11.50 1.83 18.50
C GLU A 43 10.25 2.59 18.02
N PRO A 44 9.33 2.94 18.94
CA PRO A 44 8.07 3.60 18.59
C PRO A 44 8.25 4.91 17.83
N ASP A 45 9.23 5.73 18.21
CA ASP A 45 9.49 7.02 17.55
C ASP A 45 9.89 6.85 16.08
N ALA A 46 10.62 5.78 15.75
CA ALA A 46 10.99 5.47 14.37
C ALA A 46 9.76 5.08 13.54
N LEU A 47 8.82 4.32 14.11
CA LEU A 47 7.55 3.98 13.46
C LEU A 47 6.70 5.23 13.24
N VAL A 48 6.57 6.10 14.24
CA VAL A 48 5.78 7.33 14.13
C VAL A 48 6.35 8.26 13.05
N ALA A 49 7.67 8.48 13.06
CA ALA A 49 8.32 9.30 12.04
C ALA A 49 8.15 8.73 10.63
N LEU A 50 8.25 7.40 10.48
CA LEU A 50 7.99 6.72 9.20
C LEU A 50 6.53 6.92 8.76
N ALA A 51 5.58 6.66 9.65
CA ALA A 51 4.16 6.79 9.32
C ALA A 51 3.78 8.21 8.88
N GLN A 52 4.31 9.24 9.55
CA GLN A 52 4.11 10.64 9.16
C GLN A 52 4.75 10.94 7.81
N THR A 53 5.90 10.36 7.52
CA THR A 53 6.58 10.51 6.22
C THR A 53 5.73 9.91 5.11
N VAL A 54 5.26 8.66 5.28
CA VAL A 54 4.39 7.97 4.31
C VAL A 54 3.09 8.75 4.09
N ASP A 55 2.36 9.10 5.15
CA ASP A 55 1.10 9.86 5.05
C ASP A 55 1.26 11.21 4.34
N THR A 56 2.36 11.92 4.61
CA THR A 56 2.64 13.19 3.93
C THR A 56 2.95 12.99 2.45
N THR A 57 3.74 11.96 2.12
CA THR A 57 4.02 11.60 0.72
C THR A 57 2.74 11.18 -0.02
N ASP A 58 1.87 10.40 0.60
CA ASP A 58 0.60 9.99 -0.02
C ASP A 58 -0.29 11.17 -0.35
N LYS A 59 -0.43 12.12 0.58
CA LYS A 59 -1.18 13.36 0.32
C LYS A 59 -0.57 14.17 -0.82
N GLN A 60 0.76 14.23 -0.88
CA GLN A 60 1.46 14.90 -1.98
C GLN A 60 1.19 14.20 -3.31
N VAL A 61 1.25 12.86 -3.34
CA VAL A 61 0.94 12.03 -4.51
C VAL A 61 -0.50 12.25 -4.94
N ASP A 62 -1.47 12.24 -4.03
CA ASP A 62 -2.88 12.49 -4.36
C ASP A 62 -3.10 13.83 -5.05
N VAL A 63 -2.43 14.88 -4.55
CA VAL A 63 -2.49 16.22 -5.16
C VAL A 63 -1.87 16.23 -6.56
N MET A 64 -0.78 15.50 -6.78
CA MET A 64 -0.14 15.36 -8.09
C MET A 64 -1.05 14.61 -9.08
N LEU A 65 -1.61 13.47 -8.65
CA LEU A 65 -2.53 12.67 -9.46
C LEU A 65 -3.80 13.46 -9.83
N ALA A 66 -4.36 14.23 -8.90
CA ALA A 66 -5.52 15.10 -9.17
C ALA A 66 -5.23 16.18 -10.22
N ARG A 67 -3.95 16.54 -10.43
CA ARG A 67 -3.50 17.48 -11.47
C ARG A 67 -3.05 16.79 -12.76
N GLY A 68 -3.10 15.46 -12.82
CA GLY A 68 -2.60 14.66 -13.93
C GLY A 68 -1.06 14.53 -13.95
N ASP A 69 -0.36 14.92 -12.88
CA ASP A 69 1.10 14.82 -12.78
C ASP A 69 1.53 13.43 -12.30
N ILE A 70 1.38 12.44 -13.20
CA ILE A 70 1.75 11.05 -12.92
C ILE A 70 3.27 10.91 -12.72
N ALA A 71 4.08 11.65 -13.50
CA ALA A 71 5.53 11.61 -13.40
C ALA A 71 6.01 12.13 -12.05
N GLY A 72 5.43 13.23 -11.56
CA GLY A 72 5.69 13.78 -10.22
C GLY A 72 5.30 12.79 -9.12
N ALA A 73 4.12 12.16 -9.24
CA ALA A 73 3.67 11.14 -8.30
C ALA A 73 4.64 9.95 -8.19
N ILE A 74 5.10 9.43 -9.34
CA ILE A 74 6.11 8.36 -9.39
C ILE A 74 7.43 8.83 -8.74
N SER A 75 7.86 10.05 -9.04
CA SER A 75 9.09 10.62 -8.46
C SER A 75 9.02 10.75 -6.93
N ALA A 76 7.89 11.18 -6.39
CA ALA A 76 7.68 11.29 -4.94
C ALA A 76 7.76 9.92 -4.25
N LEU A 77 7.11 8.90 -4.83
CA LEU A 77 7.17 7.54 -4.29
C LEU A 77 8.55 6.90 -4.43
N GLU A 78 9.31 7.24 -5.48
CA GLU A 78 10.72 6.82 -5.61
C GLU A 78 11.62 7.45 -4.53
N GLN A 79 11.39 8.71 -4.18
CA GLN A 79 12.09 9.36 -3.07
C GLN A 79 11.75 8.70 -1.73
N LEU A 80 10.47 8.38 -1.51
CA LEU A 80 10.03 7.61 -0.34
C LEU A 80 10.65 6.22 -0.32
N ARG A 81 10.71 5.52 -1.46
CA ARG A 81 11.36 4.22 -1.59
C ARG A 81 12.83 4.25 -1.16
N ALA A 82 13.53 5.34 -1.48
CA ALA A 82 14.97 5.50 -1.23
C ALA A 82 15.34 5.77 0.24
N ILE A 83 14.37 5.99 1.14
CA ILE A 83 14.67 6.16 2.56
C ILE A 83 15.15 4.85 3.19
N LYS A 84 15.74 4.95 4.39
CA LYS A 84 16.04 3.77 5.19
C LYS A 84 14.78 3.26 5.89
N TRP A 85 14.21 2.18 5.37
CA TRP A 85 13.09 1.48 6.01
C TRP A 85 13.56 0.73 7.26
N PRO A 86 12.95 0.95 8.43
CA PRO A 86 13.17 0.12 9.61
C PRO A 86 12.76 -1.33 9.33
N GLY A 87 13.52 -2.28 9.90
CA GLY A 87 13.14 -3.69 9.89
C GLY A 87 12.02 -4.00 10.89
N ARG A 88 11.48 -5.22 10.82
CA ARG A 88 10.43 -5.74 11.72
C ARG A 88 10.85 -5.75 13.20
N ASP A 89 12.14 -5.80 13.49
CA ASP A 89 12.71 -5.71 14.84
C ASP A 89 12.55 -4.30 15.45
N ARG A 90 12.77 -3.26 14.65
CA ARG A 90 12.70 -1.86 15.10
C ARG A 90 11.30 -1.28 14.94
N GLY A 91 10.69 -1.43 13.77
CA GLY A 91 9.41 -0.82 13.41
C GLY A 91 8.17 -1.69 13.65
N GLY A 92 8.35 -2.94 14.07
CA GLY A 92 7.25 -3.90 14.24
C GLY A 92 6.59 -4.26 12.91
N ASP A 93 5.42 -4.90 12.99
CA ASP A 93 4.68 -5.33 11.79
C ASP A 93 4.12 -4.15 10.99
N ALA A 94 3.72 -3.08 11.69
CA ALA A 94 3.18 -1.86 11.07
C ALA A 94 4.17 -1.21 10.10
N CYS A 95 5.47 -1.19 10.42
CA CYS A 95 6.49 -0.66 9.52
C CYS A 95 6.61 -1.47 8.22
N VAL A 96 6.51 -2.80 8.32
CA VAL A 96 6.54 -3.69 7.16
C VAL A 96 5.29 -3.48 6.30
N GLN A 97 4.13 -3.33 6.92
CA GLN A 97 2.87 -3.02 6.21
C GLN A 97 2.91 -1.66 5.49
N LEU A 98 3.44 -0.61 6.13
CA LEU A 98 3.63 0.71 5.49
C LEU A 98 4.56 0.64 4.26
N ARG A 99 5.59 -0.21 4.32
CA ARG A 99 6.45 -0.47 3.17
C ARG A 99 5.68 -1.15 2.04
N HIS A 100 4.84 -2.13 2.35
CA HIS A 100 4.05 -2.84 1.33
C HIS A 100 3.07 -1.89 0.63
N ASP A 101 2.44 -1.00 1.38
CA ASP A 101 1.56 0.03 0.83
C ASP A 101 2.30 0.99 -0.12
N ALA A 102 3.40 1.60 0.33
CA ALA A 102 4.18 2.54 -0.47
C ALA A 102 4.71 1.91 -1.77
N PHE A 103 5.21 0.68 -1.70
CA PHE A 103 5.71 -0.05 -2.87
C PHE A 103 4.58 -0.51 -3.78
N GLY A 104 3.47 -1.00 -3.22
CA GLY A 104 2.28 -1.39 -3.97
C GLY A 104 1.73 -0.22 -4.77
N ARG A 105 1.65 0.96 -4.15
CA ARG A 105 1.20 2.18 -4.82
C ARG A 105 2.11 2.59 -5.99
N LEU A 106 3.43 2.54 -5.79
CA LEU A 106 4.41 2.83 -6.85
C LEU A 106 4.30 1.83 -8.00
N LEU A 107 4.19 0.55 -7.68
CA LEU A 107 4.07 -0.52 -8.67
C LEU A 107 2.75 -0.38 -9.46
N ARG A 108 1.63 -0.15 -8.78
CA ARG A 108 0.33 0.10 -9.42
C ARG A 108 0.40 1.26 -10.40
N LEU A 109 0.96 2.41 -9.99
CA LEU A 109 1.08 3.58 -10.87
C LEU A 109 1.88 3.27 -12.14
N ARG A 110 2.94 2.47 -12.05
CA ARG A 110 3.76 2.06 -13.21
C ARG A 110 3.03 1.08 -14.12
N LEU A 111 2.31 0.12 -13.55
CA LEU A 111 1.49 -0.83 -14.30
C LEU A 111 0.36 -0.13 -15.06
N ASP A 112 -0.27 0.86 -14.43
CA ASP A 112 -1.33 1.68 -15.05
C ASP A 112 -0.80 2.65 -16.11
N ASN A 113 0.45 3.11 -15.95
CA ASN A 113 1.03 4.17 -16.78
C ASN A 113 2.41 3.77 -17.33
N PRO A 114 2.52 2.67 -18.12
CA PRO A 114 3.81 2.10 -18.51
C PRO A 114 4.67 3.02 -19.37
N GLN A 115 4.08 4.08 -19.95
CA GLN A 115 4.77 5.04 -20.81
C GLN A 115 5.41 6.22 -20.05
N VAL A 116 5.04 6.44 -18.79
CA VAL A 116 5.48 7.62 -18.02
C VAL A 116 6.88 7.42 -17.41
N ASP A 117 7.13 6.24 -16.89
CA ASP A 117 8.44 5.80 -16.38
C ASP A 117 8.64 4.34 -16.75
N ALA A 118 9.06 4.13 -18.00
CA ALA A 118 9.15 2.80 -18.58
C ALA A 118 10.08 1.90 -17.76
N LYS A 119 9.55 0.77 -17.30
CA LYS A 119 10.27 -0.32 -16.64
C LYS A 119 10.03 -1.61 -17.41
N THR A 120 11.03 -2.48 -17.42
CA THR A 120 10.82 -3.86 -17.87
C THR A 120 10.00 -4.62 -16.82
N PRO A 121 9.25 -5.66 -17.21
CA PRO A 121 8.56 -6.51 -16.24
C PRO A 121 9.51 -7.08 -15.16
N GLN A 122 10.76 -7.37 -15.51
CA GLN A 122 11.76 -7.80 -14.52
C GLN A 122 12.06 -6.71 -13.48
N GLN A 123 12.20 -5.44 -13.89
CA GLN A 123 12.41 -4.34 -12.95
C GLN A 123 11.19 -4.10 -12.05
N LEU A 124 9.98 -4.35 -12.56
CA LEU A 124 8.76 -4.29 -11.76
C LEU A 124 8.68 -5.45 -10.76
N LEU A 125 9.17 -6.64 -11.14
CA LEU A 125 9.24 -7.78 -10.24
C LEU A 125 10.24 -7.51 -9.13
N ASP A 126 11.44 -7.02 -9.47
CA ASP A 126 12.47 -6.66 -8.49
C ASP A 126 11.94 -5.59 -7.50
N LEU A 127 11.12 -4.65 -7.98
CA LEU A 127 10.45 -3.68 -7.12
C LEU A 127 9.46 -4.34 -6.16
N ALA A 128 8.63 -5.27 -6.64
CA ALA A 128 7.69 -6.01 -5.81
C ALA A 128 8.42 -6.82 -4.72
N GLU A 129 9.48 -7.53 -5.08
CA GLU A 129 10.32 -8.30 -4.14
C GLU A 129 11.00 -7.39 -3.11
N GLN A 130 11.51 -6.24 -3.53
CA GLN A 130 12.08 -5.25 -2.61
C GLN A 130 11.02 -4.72 -1.62
N GLY A 131 9.79 -4.51 -2.11
CA GLY A 131 8.66 -4.08 -1.29
C GLY A 131 8.26 -5.12 -0.26
N LEU A 132 8.12 -6.38 -0.67
CA LEU A 132 7.74 -7.49 0.20
C LEU A 132 8.85 -7.84 1.21
N GLY A 133 10.12 -7.75 0.82
CA GLY A 133 11.23 -8.27 1.64
C GLY A 133 11.07 -9.76 1.95
N ARG A 134 11.72 -10.23 3.01
CA ARG A 134 11.63 -11.64 3.46
C ARG A 134 10.63 -11.83 4.60
N GLU A 135 10.20 -10.73 5.20
CA GLU A 135 9.43 -10.71 6.44
C GLU A 135 7.92 -10.84 6.22
N TRP A 136 7.43 -10.70 4.98
CA TRP A 136 6.00 -10.67 4.70
C TRP A 136 5.28 -11.97 5.10
N GLU A 137 5.94 -13.12 5.00
CA GLU A 137 5.41 -14.43 5.43
C GLU A 137 5.24 -14.54 6.94
N LEU A 138 5.84 -13.63 7.72
CA LEU A 138 5.75 -13.58 9.18
C LEU A 138 4.65 -12.64 9.68
N LEU A 139 3.94 -11.98 8.76
CA LEU A 139 2.85 -11.07 9.09
C LEU A 139 1.54 -11.83 9.14
N ASP A 140 0.69 -11.45 10.09
CA ASP A 140 -0.72 -11.78 10.02
C ASP A 140 -1.35 -11.24 8.72
N PRO A 141 -2.43 -11.87 8.20
CA PRO A 141 -3.15 -11.39 7.03
C PRO A 141 -3.45 -9.89 7.13
N ASN A 142 -3.09 -9.15 6.08
CA ASN A 142 -3.28 -7.70 6.03
C ASN A 142 -3.46 -7.24 4.58
N PRO A 143 -4.28 -6.19 4.36
CA PRO A 143 -4.70 -5.79 3.01
C PRO A 143 -3.53 -5.28 2.16
N PHE A 144 -2.53 -4.63 2.76
CA PHE A 144 -1.38 -4.09 2.03
C PHE A 144 -0.49 -5.18 1.45
N THR A 145 -0.26 -6.26 2.22
CA THR A 145 0.50 -7.42 1.75
C THR A 145 -0.25 -8.18 0.67
N ALA A 146 -1.55 -8.45 0.88
CA ALA A 146 -2.39 -9.11 -0.11
C ALA A 146 -2.43 -8.33 -1.44
N HIS A 147 -2.51 -7.00 -1.36
CA HIS A 147 -2.47 -6.14 -2.54
C HIS A 147 -1.12 -6.21 -3.27
N LEU A 148 0.01 -6.07 -2.56
CA LEU A 148 1.33 -6.14 -3.18
C LEU A 148 1.63 -7.53 -3.77
N LEU A 149 1.18 -8.62 -3.13
CA LEU A 149 1.23 -9.96 -3.71
C LEU A 149 0.42 -10.04 -5.00
N SER A 150 -0.79 -9.47 -5.04
CA SER A 150 -1.60 -9.44 -6.27
C SER A 150 -0.87 -8.72 -7.41
N LEU A 151 -0.26 -7.57 -7.12
CA LEU A 151 0.52 -6.83 -8.12
C LEU A 151 1.77 -7.60 -8.59
N ARG A 152 2.41 -8.35 -7.68
CA ARG A 152 3.50 -9.27 -8.05
C ARG A 152 3.00 -10.36 -9.01
N GLY A 153 1.81 -10.89 -8.77
CA GLY A 153 1.13 -11.82 -9.69
C GLY A 153 0.95 -11.21 -11.08
N GLU A 154 0.43 -9.98 -11.17
CA GLU A 154 0.24 -9.27 -12.46
C GLU A 154 1.57 -9.14 -13.22
N VAL A 155 2.66 -8.85 -12.51
CA VAL A 155 4.00 -8.74 -13.12
C VAL A 155 4.53 -10.10 -13.58
N LEU A 156 4.26 -11.18 -12.83
CA LEU A 156 4.65 -12.54 -13.22
C LEU A 156 3.92 -12.99 -14.49
N GLU A 157 2.63 -12.64 -14.66
CA GLU A 157 1.90 -12.86 -15.92
C GLU A 157 2.55 -12.10 -17.08
N GLN A 158 2.96 -10.83 -16.88
CA GLN A 158 3.67 -10.07 -17.92
C GLN A 158 5.02 -10.71 -18.33
N LEU A 159 5.62 -11.49 -17.44
CA LEU A 159 6.84 -12.27 -17.70
C LEU A 159 6.55 -13.65 -18.33
N GLY A 160 5.27 -14.02 -18.51
CA GLY A 160 4.86 -15.35 -18.97
C GLY A 160 5.09 -16.46 -17.95
N ARG A 161 5.18 -16.10 -16.66
CA ARG A 161 5.38 -17.03 -15.53
C ARG A 161 4.04 -17.36 -14.88
N ASP A 162 3.12 -17.88 -15.66
CA ASP A 162 1.71 -18.04 -15.28
C ASP A 162 1.52 -18.96 -14.06
N ASP A 163 2.28 -20.05 -13.96
CA ASP A 163 2.21 -20.97 -12.82
C ASP A 163 2.63 -20.28 -11.50
N ASP A 164 3.67 -19.44 -11.56
CA ASP A 164 4.10 -18.65 -10.40
C ASP A 164 3.05 -17.58 -10.07
N ALA A 165 2.50 -16.92 -11.09
CA ALA A 165 1.45 -15.93 -10.90
C ALA A 165 0.23 -16.52 -10.20
N LEU A 166 -0.24 -17.69 -10.63
CA LEU A 166 -1.37 -18.41 -10.01
C LEU A 166 -1.09 -18.72 -8.53
N LEU A 167 0.12 -19.17 -8.21
CA LEU A 167 0.50 -19.42 -6.82
C LEU A 167 0.43 -18.13 -5.98
N ILE A 168 0.95 -17.02 -6.50
CA ILE A 168 0.96 -15.74 -5.78
C ILE A 168 -0.44 -15.15 -5.65
N TYR A 169 -1.28 -15.25 -6.68
CA TYR A 169 -2.68 -14.84 -6.58
C TYR A 169 -3.44 -15.68 -5.56
N GLN A 170 -3.18 -16.99 -5.48
CA GLN A 170 -3.80 -17.84 -4.48
C GLN A 170 -3.44 -17.38 -3.06
N GLN A 171 -2.17 -17.05 -2.81
CA GLN A 171 -1.73 -16.48 -1.52
C GLN A 171 -2.43 -15.16 -1.19
N ALA A 172 -2.55 -14.25 -2.16
CA ALA A 172 -3.26 -12.99 -1.98
C ALA A 172 -4.77 -13.19 -1.71
N LEU A 173 -5.40 -14.13 -2.41
CA LEU A 173 -6.81 -14.47 -2.22
C LEU A 173 -7.07 -15.09 -0.85
N ASP A 174 -6.19 -15.97 -0.38
CA ASP A 174 -6.33 -16.57 0.94
C ASP A 174 -6.20 -15.52 2.05
N MET A 175 -5.23 -14.60 1.96
CA MET A 175 -5.17 -13.45 2.88
C MET A 175 -6.44 -12.59 2.85
N ASN A 176 -6.99 -12.31 1.67
CA ASN A 176 -8.20 -11.51 1.54
C ASN A 176 -9.43 -12.22 2.12
N ARG A 177 -9.50 -13.55 2.01
CA ARG A 177 -10.56 -14.36 2.62
C ARG A 177 -10.47 -14.30 4.13
N ASP A 178 -9.28 -14.53 4.69
CA ASP A 178 -9.06 -14.45 6.14
C ASP A 178 -9.45 -13.07 6.69
N LEU A 179 -9.08 -12.00 5.99
CA LEU A 179 -9.46 -10.62 6.34
C LEU A 179 -10.98 -10.39 6.29
N LEU A 180 -11.63 -10.90 5.25
CA LEU A 180 -13.08 -10.78 5.10
C LEU A 180 -13.80 -11.54 6.23
N ASP A 181 -13.37 -12.77 6.51
CA ASP A 181 -13.95 -13.60 7.56
C ASP A 181 -13.78 -12.93 8.93
N GLU A 182 -12.61 -12.37 9.24
CA GLU A 182 -12.38 -11.61 10.49
C GLU A 182 -13.37 -10.44 10.64
N VAL A 183 -13.57 -9.64 9.59
CA VAL A 183 -14.49 -8.50 9.62
C VAL A 183 -15.94 -8.97 9.78
N MET A 184 -16.32 -10.07 9.14
CA MET A 184 -17.69 -10.59 9.16
C MET A 184 -18.02 -11.31 10.48
N GLU A 185 -17.05 -11.98 11.11
CA GLU A 185 -17.21 -12.64 12.41
C GLU A 185 -17.16 -11.66 13.58
N GLY A 186 -16.28 -10.65 13.53
CA GLY A 186 -16.20 -9.59 14.54
C GLY A 186 -17.40 -8.62 14.54
N SER A 187 -18.30 -8.74 13.56
CA SER A 187 -19.54 -7.96 13.46
C SER A 187 -20.76 -8.66 14.09
N ARG A 188 -20.58 -9.81 14.76
CA ARG A 188 -21.65 -10.57 15.43
C ARG A 188 -21.69 -10.33 16.94
#